data_AF-A0AAU5YZV4-F1
#
_entry.id   AF-A0AAU5YZV4-F1
#
_cell.length_a   1.000
_cell.length_b   1.000
_cell.length_c   1.000
_cell.angle_alpha   90.00
_cell.angle_beta   90.00
_cell.angle_gamma   90.00
#
_symmetry.space_group_name_H-M   'P 1'
#
loop_
_entity.id
_entity.type
_entity.pdbx_description
1 polymer ?
#
loop_
_entity_poly.entity_id
_entity_poly.type
_entity_poly.pdbx_seq_one_letter_code
_entity_poly.pdbx_strand_id
1 'polypeptide(L)'
;MRELTVGIAMVAVLLAGCSDTNDGGTPTPGVLTTPDNTGEPAPEPTSPESSQAPQQQPAIELASAPIGGNVDVDGSKQCAEVNWLGRNPIPDGTTIKLGTPGLDPGGVFDWDQSSCAGDLRPCTDVQWQSSSFQPCYVGVRQVANGSKDVSLIIPVAATCASQEDCDSLANGSHGSQITFSPDVLDSPTTETSAGG
;
A
#
# COMPACT_ATOMS: atom_id res chain seq x y z
N MET A 1 -3.92 -26.92 -36.39
CA MET A 1 -3.99 -25.92 -37.49
C MET A 1 -4.40 -24.61 -36.84
N ARG A 2 -3.64 -23.53 -36.77
CA ARG A 2 -2.48 -23.03 -37.53
C ARG A 2 -1.56 -22.28 -36.56
N GLU A 3 -0.27 -22.37 -36.84
CA GLU A 3 0.80 -21.59 -36.21
C GLU A 3 0.79 -20.14 -36.70
N LEU A 4 1.41 -19.25 -35.91
CA LEU A 4 2.08 -18.06 -36.44
C LEU A 4 3.24 -17.68 -35.49
N THR A 5 4.44 -17.96 -35.99
CA THR A 5 5.76 -17.73 -35.38
C THR A 5 6.48 -16.69 -36.24
N VAL A 6 6.90 -15.55 -35.68
CA VAL A 6 8.00 -14.66 -36.16
C VAL A 6 8.29 -13.69 -34.98
N GLY A 7 9.49 -13.38 -34.47
CA GLY A 7 10.86 -13.63 -34.90
C GLY A 7 11.72 -12.35 -34.79
N ILE A 8 12.54 -12.25 -33.72
CA ILE A 8 13.92 -11.70 -33.62
C ILE A 8 14.17 -10.18 -33.85
N ALA A 9 14.86 -9.53 -32.88
CA ALA A 9 16.05 -8.67 -33.14
C ALA A 9 16.88 -8.39 -31.87
N MET A 10 18.10 -8.95 -31.81
CA MET A 10 19.24 -8.54 -30.96
C MET A 10 19.93 -7.29 -31.56
N VAL A 11 20.37 -6.33 -30.74
CA VAL A 11 21.48 -5.37 -30.99
C VAL A 11 22.05 -4.97 -29.62
N ALA A 12 23.18 -5.50 -29.14
CA ALA A 12 24.60 -5.21 -29.41
C ALA A 12 25.20 -4.03 -28.59
N VAL A 13 26.26 -4.38 -27.86
CA VAL A 13 27.19 -3.63 -26.98
C VAL A 13 28.08 -2.63 -27.74
N LEU A 14 28.53 -1.53 -27.11
CA LEU A 14 29.80 -0.76 -27.33
C LEU A 14 29.96 0.26 -26.16
N LEU A 15 30.94 0.18 -25.24
CA LEU A 15 32.40 0.54 -25.28
C LEU A 15 32.72 2.05 -25.21
N ALA A 16 33.39 2.47 -24.11
CA ALA A 16 34.45 3.50 -23.94
C ALA A 16 34.39 4.07 -22.49
N GLY A 17 35.42 4.12 -21.64
CA GLY A 17 36.87 4.16 -21.87
C GLY A 17 37.36 5.61 -21.79
N CYS A 18 37.57 6.16 -20.58
CA CYS A 18 38.30 7.42 -20.39
C CYS A 18 39.61 7.13 -19.64
N SER A 19 40.65 6.91 -20.43
CA SER A 19 42.04 7.00 -20.01
C SER A 19 42.55 8.36 -20.48
N ASP A 20 43.08 9.20 -19.60
CA ASP A 20 44.06 10.21 -20.02
C ASP A 20 45.10 10.41 -18.93
N THR A 21 46.26 9.83 -19.19
CA THR A 21 47.53 10.00 -18.49
C THR A 21 48.40 10.82 -19.43
N ASN A 22 48.77 12.04 -19.03
CA ASN A 22 49.82 12.90 -19.58
C ASN A 22 50.13 13.91 -18.45
N ASP A 23 51.35 14.27 -18.06
CA ASP A 23 52.61 14.34 -18.78
C ASP A 23 53.75 14.34 -17.76
N GLY A 24 54.89 13.75 -18.13
CA GLY A 24 56.12 13.77 -17.35
C GLY A 24 56.91 15.08 -17.54
N GLY A 25 57.57 15.53 -16.48
CA GLY A 25 58.52 16.64 -16.54
C GLY A 25 59.42 16.73 -15.30
N THR A 26 60.65 16.24 -15.42
CA THR A 26 61.82 16.48 -14.52
C THR A 26 63.05 16.45 -15.43
N PRO A 27 64.12 17.28 -15.30
CA PRO A 27 64.87 17.62 -14.06
C PRO A 27 65.34 19.11 -14.00
N THR A 28 66.01 19.71 -13.00
CA THR A 28 67.13 19.34 -12.09
C THR A 28 67.30 20.44 -10.98
N PRO A 29 68.31 20.45 -10.09
CA PRO A 29 68.16 20.39 -8.63
C PRO A 29 68.34 21.75 -7.91
N GLY A 30 67.38 22.10 -7.04
CA GLY A 30 67.57 23.13 -6.03
C GLY A 30 67.78 22.48 -4.67
N VAL A 31 69.03 22.36 -4.22
CA VAL A 31 69.34 22.01 -2.83
C VAL A 31 68.91 23.20 -1.96
N LEU A 32 67.79 23.06 -1.26
CA LEU A 32 67.50 23.86 -0.07
C LEU A 32 67.52 22.91 1.13
N THR A 33 68.60 22.99 1.89
CA THR A 33 68.70 22.45 3.25
C THR A 33 67.55 23.00 4.07
N THR A 34 66.59 22.14 4.41
CA THR A 34 65.47 22.47 5.30
C THR A 34 65.67 21.62 6.56
N PRO A 35 65.60 22.21 7.78
CA PRO A 35 65.86 21.48 9.01
C PRO A 35 64.87 20.32 9.17
N ASP A 36 65.39 19.13 9.48
CA ASP A 36 64.65 17.96 9.96
C ASP A 36 63.70 18.40 11.09
N ASN A 37 62.42 18.57 10.74
CA ASN A 37 61.34 18.63 11.71
C ASN A 37 60.83 17.19 11.87
N THR A 38 61.36 16.48 12.85
CA THR A 38 60.77 15.26 13.41
C THR A 38 59.55 15.60 14.27
N GLY A 39 58.60 16.34 13.70
CA GLY A 39 57.30 16.61 14.28
C GLY A 39 56.35 15.45 13.99
N GLU A 40 55.66 14.99 15.03
CA GLU A 40 54.57 14.01 14.94
C GLU A 40 53.56 14.43 13.84
N PRO A 41 53.03 13.51 13.02
CA PRO A 41 52.10 13.85 11.95
C PRO A 41 50.91 14.63 12.50
N ALA A 42 50.53 15.72 11.83
CA ALA A 42 49.39 16.53 12.23
C ALA A 42 48.13 15.65 12.34
N PRO A 43 47.32 15.79 13.40
CA PRO A 43 46.11 15.00 13.56
C PRO A 43 45.15 15.25 12.40
N GLU A 44 44.54 14.18 11.89
CA GLU A 44 43.57 14.29 10.80
C GLU A 44 42.38 15.15 11.25
N PRO A 45 41.87 16.07 10.39
CA PRO A 45 40.70 16.86 10.70
C PRO A 45 39.47 15.94 10.81
N THR A 46 38.99 15.75 12.03
CA THR A 46 37.69 15.10 12.30
C THR A 46 36.57 16.10 12.02
N SER A 47 36.22 16.25 10.74
CA SER A 47 34.97 16.92 10.40
C SER A 47 33.79 16.01 10.78
N PRO A 48 32.66 16.57 11.25
CA PRO A 48 31.45 15.80 11.46
C PRO A 48 31.04 15.12 10.15
N GLU A 49 30.80 13.81 10.17
CA GLU A 49 30.18 13.15 9.03
C GLU A 49 28.81 13.80 8.76
N SER A 50 28.59 14.21 7.51
CA SER A 50 27.31 14.78 7.10
C SER A 50 26.26 13.68 7.08
N SER A 51 25.16 13.86 7.81
CA SER A 51 24.02 12.95 7.71
C SER A 51 23.45 13.01 6.29
N GLN A 52 23.28 11.86 5.63
CA GLN A 52 22.60 11.79 4.34
C GLN A 52 21.16 12.32 4.44
N ALA A 53 20.68 12.94 3.35
CA ALA A 53 19.30 13.38 3.25
C ALA A 53 18.34 12.18 3.32
N PRO A 54 17.14 12.31 3.93
CA PRO A 54 16.16 11.24 3.97
C PRO A 54 15.77 10.80 2.55
N GLN A 55 15.90 9.51 2.25
CA GLN A 55 15.39 8.97 0.99
C GLN A 55 13.87 8.88 1.06
N GLN A 56 13.17 9.41 0.04
CA GLN A 56 11.72 9.26 -0.07
C GLN A 56 11.38 7.84 -0.49
N GLN A 57 10.57 7.16 0.34
CA GLN A 57 10.04 5.84 0.00
C GLN A 57 8.96 5.96 -1.10
N PRO A 58 8.91 5.00 -2.05
CA PRO A 58 7.84 4.95 -3.04
C PRO A 58 6.48 4.69 -2.37
N ALA A 59 5.43 5.27 -2.95
CA ALA A 59 4.06 5.11 -2.45
C ALA A 59 3.05 5.01 -3.58
N ILE A 60 1.95 4.29 -3.34
CA ILE A 60 0.83 4.11 -4.26
C ILE A 60 -0.51 4.30 -3.53
N GLU A 61 -1.54 4.63 -4.29
CA GLU A 61 -2.93 4.68 -3.82
C GLU A 61 -3.80 3.76 -4.67
N LEU A 62 -4.63 2.94 -4.01
CA LEU A 62 -5.62 2.10 -4.66
C LEU A 62 -7.01 2.58 -4.25
N ALA A 63 -7.88 2.80 -5.24
CA ALA A 63 -9.26 3.22 -4.99
C ALA A 63 -10.09 2.15 -4.26
N SER A 64 -9.77 0.87 -4.48
CA SER A 64 -10.38 -0.27 -3.81
C SER A 64 -9.30 -1.26 -3.43
N ALA A 65 -9.15 -1.49 -2.13
CA ALA A 65 -8.19 -2.44 -1.59
C ALA A 65 -8.56 -3.87 -1.97
N PRO A 66 -7.59 -4.75 -2.24
CA PRO A 66 -7.82 -6.19 -2.32
C PRO A 66 -8.13 -6.73 -0.91
N ILE A 67 -9.40 -6.67 -0.52
CA ILE A 67 -9.87 -7.12 0.79
C ILE A 67 -10.94 -8.20 0.67
N GLY A 68 -11.05 -9.04 1.70
CA GLY A 68 -12.04 -10.09 1.80
C GLY A 68 -12.28 -10.48 3.24
N GLY A 69 -13.24 -11.36 3.45
CA GLY A 69 -13.61 -11.88 4.76
C GLY A 69 -15.08 -12.27 4.78
N ASN A 70 -15.50 -12.82 5.90
CA ASN A 70 -16.87 -13.26 6.08
C ASN A 70 -17.76 -12.10 6.50
N VAL A 71 -19.05 -12.19 6.14
CA VAL A 71 -20.08 -11.26 6.59
C VAL A 71 -21.05 -12.02 7.48
N ASP A 72 -21.08 -11.63 8.75
CA ASP A 72 -22.06 -12.11 9.72
C ASP A 72 -23.34 -11.29 9.59
N VAL A 73 -24.49 -11.96 9.55
CA VAL A 73 -25.80 -11.34 9.33
C VAL A 73 -26.71 -11.62 10.52
N ASP A 74 -27.29 -10.57 11.10
CA ASP A 74 -28.30 -10.61 12.16
C ASP A 74 -29.46 -9.66 11.82
N GLY A 75 -30.45 -10.20 11.10
CA GLY A 75 -31.57 -9.41 10.58
C GLY A 75 -31.09 -8.29 9.67
N SER A 76 -31.42 -7.03 10.02
CA SER A 76 -30.99 -5.85 9.26
C SER A 76 -29.55 -5.42 9.54
N LYS A 77 -28.86 -6.05 10.50
CA LYS A 77 -27.47 -5.72 10.87
C LYS A 77 -26.51 -6.71 10.23
N GLN A 78 -25.40 -6.20 9.69
CA GLN A 78 -24.35 -7.02 9.11
C GLN A 78 -22.98 -6.54 9.57
N CYS A 79 -22.09 -7.48 9.85
CA CYS A 79 -20.71 -7.21 10.23
C CYS A 79 -19.76 -7.94 9.29
N ALA A 80 -18.88 -7.20 8.61
CA ALA A 80 -17.87 -7.76 7.75
C ALA A 80 -16.52 -7.81 8.45
N GLU A 81 -15.86 -8.97 8.41
CA GLU A 81 -14.43 -9.09 8.67
C GLU A 81 -13.66 -8.57 7.45
N VAL A 82 -12.69 -7.71 7.69
CA VAL A 82 -11.85 -7.10 6.66
C VAL A 82 -10.42 -7.61 6.83
N ASN A 83 -10.03 -8.48 5.89
CA ASN A 83 -8.68 -9.02 5.74
C ASN A 83 -8.05 -8.58 4.43
N TRP A 84 -6.72 -8.46 4.43
CA TRP A 84 -5.93 -8.22 3.22
C TRP A 84 -5.85 -9.49 2.36
N LEU A 85 -6.22 -9.37 1.08
CA LEU A 85 -6.12 -10.40 0.05
C LEU A 85 -5.13 -10.07 -1.06
N GLY A 86 -4.41 -8.95 -0.95
CA GLY A 86 -3.34 -8.63 -1.90
C GLY A 86 -2.10 -9.51 -1.68
N ARG A 87 -0.92 -9.00 -2.04
CA ARG A 87 0.34 -9.72 -1.83
C ARG A 87 0.47 -10.16 -0.37
N ASN A 88 0.59 -11.47 -0.15
CA ASN A 88 0.68 -12.11 1.15
C ASN A 88 1.91 -13.03 1.19
N PRO A 89 2.86 -12.83 2.14
CA PRO A 89 2.88 -11.77 3.15
C PRO A 89 3.02 -10.37 2.54
N ILE A 90 2.58 -9.35 3.28
CA ILE A 90 2.92 -7.95 2.99
C ILE A 90 4.46 -7.87 2.98
N PRO A 91 5.09 -7.22 1.98
CA PRO A 91 6.55 -7.14 1.93
C PRO A 91 7.14 -6.40 3.13
N ASP A 92 8.33 -6.79 3.57
CA ASP A 92 9.00 -6.12 4.67
C ASP A 92 9.30 -4.64 4.34
N GLY A 93 9.19 -3.77 5.34
CA GLY A 93 9.31 -2.32 5.16
C GLY A 93 8.13 -1.70 4.39
N THR A 94 7.12 -2.47 4.00
CA THR A 94 5.90 -1.96 3.40
C THR A 94 4.82 -1.75 4.45
N THR A 95 4.14 -0.62 4.32
CA THR A 95 3.06 -0.19 5.22
C THR A 95 1.82 0.12 4.41
N ILE A 96 0.71 -0.54 4.75
CA ILE A 96 -0.60 -0.34 4.10
C ILE A 96 -1.50 0.39 5.08
N LYS A 97 -2.00 1.57 4.70
CA LYS A 97 -2.96 2.35 5.48
C LYS A 97 -4.33 2.29 4.82
N LEU A 98 -5.35 1.87 5.56
CA LEU A 98 -6.73 1.93 5.09
C LEU A 98 -7.26 3.36 5.16
N GLY A 99 -7.95 3.77 4.11
CA GLY A 99 -8.71 5.02 4.05
C GLY A 99 -10.14 4.84 4.53
N THR A 100 -10.98 5.83 4.25
CA THR A 100 -12.38 5.84 4.69
C THR A 100 -13.22 4.83 3.89
N PRO A 101 -13.93 3.90 4.56
CA PRO A 101 -14.82 2.97 3.88
C PRO A 101 -15.97 3.66 3.13
N GLY A 102 -16.36 3.08 2.01
CA GLY A 102 -17.49 3.44 1.17
C GLY A 102 -18.35 2.22 0.84
N LEU A 103 -19.58 2.47 0.39
CA LEU A 103 -20.54 1.45 -0.03
C LEU A 103 -21.01 1.75 -1.46
N ASP A 104 -21.02 0.72 -2.31
CA ASP A 104 -21.50 0.83 -3.69
C ASP A 104 -22.43 -0.34 -4.07
N PRO A 105 -23.71 -0.09 -4.41
CA PRO A 105 -24.38 1.20 -4.38
C PRO A 105 -24.63 1.72 -2.95
N GLY A 106 -24.59 3.03 -2.78
CA GLY A 106 -24.95 3.69 -1.52
C GLY A 106 -26.47 3.72 -1.26
N GLY A 107 -26.86 4.03 -0.02
CA GLY A 107 -28.25 4.32 0.37
C GLY A 107 -29.11 3.10 0.76
N VAL A 108 -28.60 1.88 0.60
CA VAL A 108 -29.26 0.64 1.09
C VAL A 108 -28.89 0.36 2.55
N PHE A 109 -27.64 0.65 2.90
CA PHE A 109 -27.09 0.47 4.25
C PHE A 109 -26.49 1.78 4.77
N ASP A 110 -26.61 1.98 6.08
CA ASP A 110 -25.87 2.99 6.84
C ASP A 110 -24.76 2.30 7.66
N TRP A 111 -23.68 3.04 7.95
CA TRP A 111 -22.65 2.59 8.86
C TRP A 111 -23.20 2.43 10.28
N ASP A 112 -23.01 1.25 10.87
CA ASP A 112 -23.45 0.93 12.23
C ASP A 112 -22.47 -0.06 12.86
N GLN A 113 -21.44 0.43 13.56
CA GLN A 113 -20.46 -0.43 14.21
C GLN A 113 -21.09 -1.30 15.32
N SER A 114 -22.28 -0.96 15.83
CA SER A 114 -23.02 -1.81 16.77
C SER A 114 -23.59 -3.07 16.13
N SER A 115 -23.49 -3.21 14.81
CA SER A 115 -23.74 -4.47 14.10
C SER A 115 -22.64 -5.50 14.29
N CYS A 116 -21.45 -5.07 14.68
CA CYS A 116 -20.36 -5.94 15.08
C CYS A 116 -20.35 -6.15 16.60
N ALA A 117 -19.81 -7.28 17.06
CA ALA A 117 -19.55 -7.49 18.48
C ALA A 117 -18.59 -6.41 19.02
N GLY A 118 -18.83 -5.93 20.25
CA GLY A 118 -18.17 -4.73 20.80
C GLY A 118 -16.67 -4.90 21.11
N ASP A 119 -16.17 -6.13 21.13
CA ASP A 119 -14.76 -6.48 21.30
C ASP A 119 -13.99 -6.54 19.97
N LEU A 120 -14.68 -6.47 18.83
CA LEU A 120 -14.05 -6.48 17.51
C LEU A 120 -13.44 -5.12 17.15
N ARG A 121 -12.22 -5.16 16.61
CA ARG A 121 -11.46 -3.96 16.22
C ARG A 121 -12.14 -3.27 15.03
N PRO A 122 -12.58 -2.01 15.12
CA PRO A 122 -13.12 -1.28 13.98
C PRO A 122 -12.05 -0.97 12.93
N CYS A 123 -12.43 -0.82 11.66
CA CYS A 123 -11.52 -0.42 10.58
C CYS A 123 -11.18 1.09 10.56
N THR A 124 -11.00 1.71 11.71
CA THR A 124 -10.56 3.10 11.86
C THR A 124 -9.06 3.16 12.09
N ASP A 125 -8.35 4.00 11.32
CA ASP A 125 -6.90 4.21 11.45
C ASP A 125 -6.07 2.91 11.41
N VAL A 126 -6.51 1.95 10.61
CA VAL A 126 -5.83 0.67 10.49
C VAL A 126 -4.61 0.80 9.58
N GLN A 127 -3.51 0.29 10.10
CA GLN A 127 -2.25 0.14 9.40
C GLN A 127 -1.82 -1.32 9.47
N TRP A 128 -1.49 -1.90 8.33
CA TRP A 128 -1.00 -3.27 8.21
C TRP A 128 0.45 -3.28 7.75
N GLN A 129 1.23 -4.16 8.37
CA GLN A 129 2.62 -4.48 8.03
C GLN A 129 2.79 -6.00 8.16
N SER A 130 3.89 -6.53 7.63
CA SER A 130 4.22 -7.96 7.69
C SER A 130 4.19 -8.53 9.12
N SER A 131 4.64 -7.75 10.11
CA SER A 131 4.82 -8.15 11.50
C SER A 131 3.63 -7.90 12.42
N SER A 132 2.62 -7.13 11.98
CA SER A 132 1.54 -6.61 12.83
C SER A 132 0.17 -6.69 12.17
N PHE A 133 0.01 -7.59 11.19
CA PHE A 133 -1.27 -7.80 10.55
C PHE A 133 -2.31 -8.32 11.55
N GLN A 134 -3.46 -7.62 11.60
CA GLN A 134 -4.64 -8.04 12.34
C GLN A 134 -5.89 -7.58 11.58
N PRO A 135 -6.91 -8.46 11.41
CA PRO A 135 -8.18 -8.07 10.83
C PRO A 135 -8.82 -6.90 11.56
N CYS A 136 -9.67 -6.18 10.84
CA CYS A 136 -10.59 -5.21 11.40
C CYS A 136 -12.00 -5.49 10.91
N TYR A 137 -13.00 -4.84 11.48
CA TYR A 137 -14.40 -5.13 11.23
C TYR A 137 -15.18 -3.86 10.90
N VAL A 138 -16.14 -4.01 9.99
CA VAL A 138 -17.03 -2.93 9.56
C VAL A 138 -18.47 -3.37 9.74
N GLY A 139 -19.20 -2.64 10.57
CA GLY A 139 -20.63 -2.86 10.79
C GLY A 139 -21.50 -1.95 9.91
N VAL A 140 -22.57 -2.53 9.36
CA VAL A 140 -23.60 -1.80 8.62
C VAL A 140 -24.99 -2.20 9.10
N ARG A 141 -25.97 -1.33 8.89
CA ARG A 141 -27.38 -1.59 9.14
C ARG A 141 -28.20 -1.21 7.92
N GLN A 142 -29.05 -2.11 7.46
CA GLN A 142 -29.93 -1.88 6.33
C GLN A 142 -30.99 -0.83 6.68
N VAL A 143 -31.15 0.15 5.80
CA VAL A 143 -32.09 1.28 5.97
C VAL A 143 -33.06 1.43 4.80
N ALA A 144 -32.82 0.74 3.69
CA ALA A 144 -33.73 0.70 2.55
C ALA A 144 -33.76 -0.70 1.93
N ASN A 145 -34.82 -0.98 1.16
CA ASN A 145 -34.90 -2.17 0.32
C ASN A 145 -33.87 -2.09 -0.81
N GLY A 146 -33.18 -3.19 -1.08
CA GLY A 146 -32.23 -3.33 -2.18
C GLY A 146 -32.46 -4.64 -2.91
N SER A 147 -32.21 -4.64 -4.22
CA SER A 147 -32.34 -5.85 -5.06
C SER A 147 -30.99 -6.38 -5.54
N LYS A 148 -29.88 -5.80 -5.05
CA LYS A 148 -28.51 -6.12 -5.44
C LYS A 148 -27.64 -6.07 -4.19
N ASP A 149 -26.59 -6.87 -4.19
CA ASP A 149 -25.55 -6.80 -3.17
C ASP A 149 -24.84 -5.44 -3.22
N VAL A 150 -24.40 -4.99 -2.05
CA VAL A 150 -23.65 -3.75 -1.86
C VAL A 150 -22.21 -4.09 -1.54
N SER A 151 -21.29 -3.65 -2.39
CA SER A 151 -19.86 -3.86 -2.19
C SER A 151 -19.30 -2.88 -1.16
N LEU A 152 -18.47 -3.39 -0.24
CA LEU A 152 -17.63 -2.57 0.62
C LEU A 152 -16.42 -2.10 -0.19
N ILE A 153 -16.19 -0.79 -0.29
CA ILE A 153 -15.02 -0.23 -0.96
C ILE A 153 -14.16 0.46 0.09
N ILE A 154 -12.91 0.06 0.26
CA ILE A 154 -11.97 0.77 1.15
C ILE A 154 -10.76 1.17 0.32
N PRO A 155 -10.47 2.47 0.13
CA PRO A 155 -9.24 2.89 -0.51
C PRO A 155 -8.05 2.60 0.39
N VAL A 156 -6.87 2.37 -0.19
CA VAL A 156 -5.63 2.18 0.57
C VAL A 156 -4.51 3.02 0.03
N ALA A 157 -3.66 3.50 0.92
CA ALA A 157 -2.36 4.09 0.59
C ALA A 157 -1.27 3.13 1.09
N ALA A 158 -0.37 2.72 0.19
CA ALA A 158 0.77 1.88 0.55
C ALA A 158 2.07 2.67 0.40
N THR A 159 2.93 2.60 1.40
CA THR A 159 4.33 3.06 1.33
C THR A 159 5.21 1.82 1.30
N CYS A 160 6.04 1.67 0.28
CA CYS A 160 6.79 0.46 0.01
C CYS A 160 8.28 0.65 0.30
N ALA A 161 8.99 -0.44 0.60
CA ALA A 161 10.44 -0.43 0.70
C ALA A 161 11.12 -0.20 -0.66
N SER A 162 10.51 -0.70 -1.74
CA SER A 162 11.00 -0.59 -3.12
C SER A 162 9.87 -0.32 -4.11
N GLN A 163 10.22 0.15 -5.31
CA GLN A 163 9.23 0.35 -6.38
C GLN A 163 8.63 -0.98 -6.85
N GLU A 164 9.43 -2.04 -6.90
CA GLU A 164 8.97 -3.39 -7.28
C GLU A 164 7.90 -3.90 -6.32
N ASP A 165 8.04 -3.63 -5.02
CA ASP A 165 7.00 -3.98 -4.04
C ASP A 165 5.69 -3.23 -4.31
N CYS A 166 5.77 -1.94 -4.62
CA CYS A 166 4.59 -1.13 -4.98
C CYS A 166 3.94 -1.64 -6.27
N ASP A 167 4.72 -1.94 -7.31
CA ASP A 167 4.19 -2.47 -8.57
C ASP A 167 3.52 -3.84 -8.36
N SER A 168 4.09 -4.68 -7.48
CA SER A 168 3.49 -5.97 -7.13
C SER A 168 2.14 -5.83 -6.40
N LEU A 169 2.00 -4.80 -5.55
CA LEU A 169 0.74 -4.50 -4.86
C LEU A 169 -0.32 -3.96 -5.81
N ALA A 170 0.07 -3.08 -6.72
CA ALA A 170 -0.86 -2.46 -7.69
C ALA A 170 -1.37 -3.46 -8.73
N ASN A 171 -0.49 -4.34 -9.26
CA ASN A 171 -0.87 -5.28 -10.31
C ASN A 171 -1.64 -6.51 -9.78
N GLY A 172 -1.51 -6.82 -8.49
CA GLY A 172 -2.22 -7.92 -7.83
C GLY A 172 -3.59 -7.56 -7.25
N SER A 173 -4.05 -6.30 -7.39
CA SER A 173 -5.27 -5.85 -6.73
C SER A 173 -6.54 -6.29 -7.47
N HIS A 174 -7.26 -7.26 -6.92
CA HIS A 174 -8.60 -7.66 -7.40
C HIS A 174 -9.75 -6.83 -6.79
N GLY A 175 -9.45 -5.73 -6.11
CA GLY A 175 -10.43 -4.93 -5.37
C GLY A 175 -11.10 -5.71 -4.23
N SER A 176 -12.11 -5.10 -3.62
CA SER A 176 -12.85 -5.72 -2.53
C SER A 176 -13.71 -6.89 -3.01
N GLN A 177 -13.69 -7.97 -2.23
CA GLN A 177 -14.54 -9.15 -2.39
C GLN A 177 -15.63 -9.22 -1.32
N ILE A 178 -15.76 -8.18 -0.48
CA ILE A 178 -16.75 -8.10 0.59
C ILE A 178 -18.03 -7.47 0.05
N THR A 179 -19.14 -8.18 0.23
CA THR A 179 -20.47 -7.76 -0.22
C THR A 179 -21.50 -7.95 0.90
N PHE A 180 -22.41 -6.98 1.03
CA PHE A 180 -23.56 -7.02 1.94
C PHE A 180 -24.82 -7.30 1.14
N SER A 181 -25.60 -8.29 1.57
CA SER A 181 -26.83 -8.68 0.87
C SER A 181 -28.04 -8.10 1.59
N PRO A 182 -28.80 -7.17 0.99
CA PRO A 182 -30.01 -6.63 1.61
C PRO A 182 -31.12 -7.67 1.70
N ASP A 183 -31.87 -7.64 2.79
CA ASP A 183 -33.11 -8.41 2.96
C ASP A 183 -34.34 -7.56 2.61
N VAL A 184 -35.52 -8.17 2.54
CA VAL A 184 -36.78 -7.45 2.35
C VAL A 184 -37.19 -6.81 3.68
N LEU A 185 -37.18 -5.48 3.73
CA LEU A 185 -37.79 -4.73 4.81
C LEU A 185 -39.30 -4.68 4.57
N ASP A 186 -40.06 -5.32 5.46
CA ASP A 186 -41.51 -5.20 5.48
C ASP A 186 -41.87 -3.72 5.65
N SER A 187 -42.52 -3.16 4.63
CA SER A 187 -43.11 -1.82 4.77
C SER A 187 -44.27 -1.93 5.77
N PRO A 188 -44.42 -1.02 6.75
CA PRO A 188 -45.57 -1.05 7.62
C PRO A 188 -46.82 -0.89 6.74
N THR A 189 -47.63 -1.95 6.67
CA THR A 189 -48.94 -1.91 6.03
C THR A 189 -49.71 -0.78 6.67
N THR A 190 -49.89 0.31 5.92
CA THR A 190 -50.74 1.41 6.36
C THR A 190 -52.17 0.87 6.27
N GLU A 191 -52.68 0.31 7.37
CA GLU A 191 -54.09 -0.03 7.49
C GLU A 191 -54.88 1.26 7.31
N THR A 192 -55.35 1.49 6.08
CA THR A 192 -56.38 2.48 5.81
C THR A 192 -57.64 1.96 6.50
N SER A 193 -57.88 2.43 7.73
CA SER A 193 -59.13 2.23 8.44
C SER A 193 -60.24 2.89 7.64
N ALA A 194 -60.87 2.12 6.75
CA ALA A 194 -62.12 2.49 6.11
C ALA A 194 -63.24 2.31 7.14
N GLY A 195 -63.35 3.28 8.05
CA GLY A 195 -64.54 3.47 8.86
C GLY A 195 -65.63 4.12 8.01
N GLY A 196 -66.64 3.32 7.64
CA GLY A 196 -67.88 3.76 7.01
C GLY A 196 -69.06 2.99 7.59
#